data_AF-A0A382A5M3-F1
#
_entry.id   AF-A0A382A5M3-F1
#
_cell.length_a   1.000
_cell.length_b   1.000
_cell.length_c   1.000
_cell.angle_alpha   90.00
_cell.angle_beta   90.00
_cell.angle_gamma   90.00
#
_symmetry.space_group_name_H-M   'P 1'
#
loop_
_entity.id
_entity.type
_entity.pdbx_description
1 polymer ?
#
loop_
_entity_poly.entity_id
_entity_poly.type
_entity_poly.pdbx_seq_one_letter_code
_entity_poly.pdbx_strand_id
1 'polypeptide(L)'
;VGLSLKIYLGCITLLTIVAAQDMFQSIRVWDPTPDAIKIIADQGIPLDHTVGKPGIFLDMTVSEDERVALLSAGLDIEILIPNLTRYYQDMNRPAVERDFPLGSMQG
;
A
#
# COMPACT_ATOMS: atom_id res chain seq x y z
N VAL A 1 -26.36 16.35 26.85
CA VAL A 1 -24.89 16.35 26.68
C VAL A 1 -24.38 17.78 26.77
N GLY A 2 -23.57 18.11 27.79
CA GLY A 2 -23.06 19.46 28.01
C GLY A 2 -22.11 19.93 26.90
N LEU A 3 -21.94 21.25 26.75
CA LEU A 3 -21.11 21.86 25.69
C LEU A 3 -19.67 21.33 25.71
N SER A 4 -19.06 21.20 26.89
CA SER A 4 -17.70 20.66 27.06
C SER A 4 -17.58 19.22 26.55
N LEU A 5 -18.56 18.37 26.85
CA LEU A 5 -18.54 16.97 26.41
C LEU A 5 -18.66 16.85 24.88
N LYS A 6 -19.41 17.76 24.24
CA LYS A 6 -19.49 17.82 22.76
C LYS A 6 -18.15 18.24 22.14
N ILE A 7 -17.44 19.19 22.75
CA ILE A 7 -16.11 19.63 22.29
C ILE A 7 -15.12 18.47 22.41
N TYR A 8 -15.08 17.79 23.55
CA TYR A 8 -14.22 16.62 23.74
C TYR A 8 -14.49 15.53 22.71
N LEU A 9 -15.77 15.19 22.49
CA LEU A 9 -16.14 14.18 21.50
C LEU A 9 -15.74 14.60 20.08
N GLY A 10 -15.94 15.88 19.75
CA GLY A 10 -15.51 16.48 18.47
C GLY A 10 -14.00 16.38 18.26
N CYS A 11 -13.20 16.75 19.25
CA CYS A 11 -11.74 16.64 19.19
C CYS A 11 -11.28 15.19 19.02
N ILE A 12 -11.90 14.23 19.73
CA ILE A 12 -11.60 12.80 19.59
C ILE A 12 -11.92 12.34 18.16
N THR A 13 -13.10 12.67 17.63
CA THR A 13 -13.47 12.29 16.26
C THR A 13 -12.54 12.88 15.20
N LEU A 14 -12.10 14.14 15.38
CA LEU A 14 -11.18 14.78 14.45
C LEU A 14 -9.80 14.12 14.47
N LEU A 15 -9.29 13.77 15.66
CA LEU A 15 -8.01 13.08 15.82
C LEU A 15 -8.04 11.69 15.17
N THR A 16 -9.14 10.94 15.30
CA THR A 16 -9.26 9.61 14.67
C THR A 16 -9.29 9.67 13.14
N ILE A 17 -9.90 10.70 12.55
CA ILE A 17 -9.95 10.85 11.08
C ILE A 17 -8.56 11.20 10.53
N VAL A 18 -7.82 12.09 11.20
CA VAL A 18 -6.45 12.46 10.78
C VAL A 18 -5.48 11.28 10.86
N ALA A 19 -5.71 10.36 11.80
CA ALA A 19 -4.90 9.15 11.96
C ALA A 19 -5.24 8.03 10.95
N ALA A 20 -6.39 8.10 10.27
CA ALA A 20 -6.75 7.17 9.21
C ALA A 20 -5.97 7.52 7.94
N GLN A 21 -4.79 6.94 7.81
CA GLN A 21 -3.99 6.96 6.58
C GLN A 21 -3.79 5.52 6.15
N ASP A 22 -4.09 5.21 4.90
CA ASP A 22 -3.92 3.86 4.36
C ASP A 22 -2.44 3.51 4.32
N MET A 23 -2.06 2.47 5.07
CA MET A 23 -0.70 1.94 5.04
C MET A 23 -0.61 0.89 3.94
N PHE A 24 0.16 1.21 2.90
CA PHE A 24 0.43 0.29 1.81
C PHE A 24 1.70 -0.53 2.06
N GLN A 25 1.62 -1.80 1.68
CA GLN A 25 2.65 -2.82 1.87
C GLN A 25 2.94 -3.47 0.52
N SER A 26 4.19 -3.88 0.32
CA SER A 26 4.51 -4.84 -0.74
C SER A 26 4.47 -6.24 -0.14
N ILE A 27 3.66 -7.10 -0.74
CA ILE A 27 3.49 -8.50 -0.33
C ILE A 27 3.85 -9.42 -1.49
N ARG A 28 4.10 -10.68 -1.15
CA ARG A 28 4.21 -11.80 -2.07
C ARG A 28 3.11 -12.81 -1.75
N VAL A 29 2.35 -13.20 -2.77
CA VAL A 29 1.43 -14.34 -2.73
C VAL A 29 2.14 -15.55 -3.34
N TRP A 30 2.18 -16.66 -2.61
CA TRP A 30 2.74 -17.92 -3.11
C TRP A 30 1.72 -18.73 -3.90
N ASP A 31 2.21 -19.50 -4.88
CA ASP A 31 1.42 -20.39 -5.73
C ASP A 31 0.11 -19.76 -6.25
N PRO A 32 0.18 -18.66 -7.03
CA PRO A 32 -1.00 -17.93 -7.50
C PRO A 32 -1.77 -18.73 -8.56
N THR A 33 -2.59 -19.67 -8.11
CA THR A 33 -3.52 -20.45 -8.94
C THR A 33 -4.56 -19.54 -9.60
N PRO A 34 -5.25 -19.98 -10.67
CA PRO A 34 -6.35 -19.21 -11.25
C PRO A 34 -7.42 -18.80 -10.23
N ASP A 35 -7.70 -19.68 -9.25
CA ASP A 35 -8.64 -19.39 -8.17
C ASP A 35 -8.11 -18.31 -7.22
N ALA A 36 -6.82 -18.35 -6.86
CA ALA A 36 -6.19 -17.30 -6.06
C ALA A 36 -6.21 -15.95 -6.80
N ILE A 37 -5.91 -15.94 -8.11
CA ILE A 37 -5.99 -14.74 -8.95
C ILE A 37 -7.42 -14.19 -8.99
N LYS A 38 -8.42 -15.07 -9.09
CA LYS A 38 -9.83 -14.66 -9.03
C LYS A 38 -10.18 -14.04 -7.68
N ILE A 39 -9.77 -14.65 -6.57
CA ILE A 39 -9.97 -14.10 -5.23
C ILE A 39 -9.40 -12.70 -5.14
N ILE A 40 -8.16 -12.49 -5.60
CA ILE A 40 -7.51 -11.18 -5.59
C ILE A 40 -8.32 -10.15 -6.40
N ALA A 41 -8.74 -10.51 -7.63
CA ALA A 41 -9.51 -9.62 -8.49
C ALA A 41 -10.90 -9.30 -7.90
N ASP A 42 -11.56 -10.25 -7.24
CA ASP A 42 -12.87 -10.05 -6.60
C ASP A 42 -12.78 -9.08 -5.40
N GLN A 43 -11.61 -8.95 -4.77
CA GLN A 43 -11.35 -7.92 -3.74
C GLN A 43 -11.13 -6.52 -4.33
N GLY A 44 -11.15 -6.37 -5.66
CA GLY A 44 -10.90 -5.10 -6.34
C GLY A 44 -9.42 -4.71 -6.42
N ILE A 45 -8.51 -5.63 -6.07
CA ILE A 45 -7.06 -5.37 -6.08
C ILE A 45 -6.57 -5.42 -7.54
N PRO A 46 -5.89 -4.35 -8.02
CA PRO A 46 -5.40 -4.29 -9.39
C PRO A 46 -4.28 -5.31 -9.65
N LEU A 47 -4.35 -5.98 -10.80
CA LEU A 47 -3.39 -7.01 -11.23
C LEU A 47 -2.44 -6.54 -12.34
N ASP A 48 -2.68 -5.36 -12.90
CA ASP A 48 -1.95 -4.75 -14.02
C ASP A 48 -0.56 -4.21 -13.64
N HIS A 49 -0.29 -4.05 -12.35
CA HIS A 49 0.99 -3.59 -11.82
C HIS A 49 1.61 -4.59 -10.82
N THR A 50 1.58 -5.87 -11.19
CA THR A 50 2.17 -6.97 -10.41
C THR A 50 3.48 -7.46 -11.02
N VAL A 51 4.35 -7.99 -10.18
CA VAL A 51 5.60 -8.64 -10.60
C VAL A 51 5.55 -10.06 -10.13
N GLY A 52 5.84 -11.04 -10.98
CA GLY A 52 5.71 -12.43 -10.54
C GLY A 52 6.32 -13.44 -11.48
N LYS A 53 6.30 -14.68 -11.03
CA LYS A 53 6.61 -15.85 -11.84
C LYS A 53 5.36 -16.74 -11.88
N PRO A 54 4.77 -16.98 -13.07
CA PRO A 54 3.54 -17.76 -13.19
C PRO A 54 3.60 -19.09 -12.44
N GLY A 55 2.60 -19.34 -11.60
CA GLY A 55 2.48 -20.56 -10.80
C GLY A 55 3.51 -20.71 -9.68
N ILE A 56 4.29 -19.69 -9.35
CA ILE A 56 5.24 -19.73 -8.23
C ILE A 56 4.98 -18.58 -7.26
N PHE A 57 4.97 -17.34 -7.74
CA PHE A 57 4.69 -16.21 -6.86
C PHE A 57 4.15 -14.99 -7.61
N LEU A 58 3.45 -14.12 -6.88
CA LEU A 58 2.98 -12.84 -7.34
C LEU A 58 3.26 -11.77 -6.27
N ASP A 59 4.10 -10.81 -6.59
CA ASP A 59 4.40 -9.64 -5.78
C ASP A 59 3.45 -8.51 -6.15
N MET A 60 2.88 -7.86 -5.14
CA MET A 60 1.89 -6.82 -5.33
C MET A 60 1.86 -5.81 -4.19
N THR A 61 1.32 -4.64 -4.50
CA THR A 61 1.08 -3.58 -3.52
C THR A 61 -0.36 -3.65 -3.05
N VAL A 62 -0.55 -3.74 -1.74
CA VAL A 62 -1.88 -3.79 -1.11
C VAL A 62 -1.90 -2.94 0.15
N SER A 63 -3.07 -2.46 0.53
CA SER A 63 -3.32 -1.92 1.88
C SER A 63 -3.30 -3.03 2.93
N GLU A 64 -3.18 -2.66 4.21
CA GLU A 64 -3.28 -3.62 5.30
C GLU A 64 -4.62 -4.36 5.34
N ASP A 65 -5.72 -3.67 5.05
CA ASP A 65 -7.07 -4.26 5.03
C ASP A 65 -7.22 -5.29 3.91
N GLU A 66 -6.71 -4.99 2.71
CA GLU A 66 -6.65 -5.93 1.60
C GLU A 66 -5.79 -7.15 1.94
N ARG A 67 -4.60 -6.96 2.54
CA ARG A 67 -3.78 -8.09 3.00
C ARG A 67 -4.53 -8.98 3.98
N VAL A 68 -5.24 -8.40 4.94
CA VAL A 68 -6.05 -9.15 5.90
C VAL A 68 -7.19 -9.90 5.20
N ALA A 69 -7.84 -9.29 4.21
CA ALA A 69 -8.86 -9.96 3.41
C ALA A 69 -8.29 -11.16 2.63
N LEU A 70 -7.12 -11.01 2.00
CA LEU A 70 -6.44 -12.10 1.27
C LEU A 70 -6.00 -13.24 2.20
N LEU A 71 -5.42 -12.93 3.37
CA LEU A 71 -5.09 -13.94 4.39
C LEU A 71 -6.35 -14.68 4.87
N SER A 72 -7.44 -13.95 5.11
CA SER A 72 -8.71 -14.53 5.54
C SER A 72 -9.36 -15.40 4.47
N ALA A 73 -9.09 -15.11 3.19
CA ALA A 73 -9.48 -15.93 2.05
C ALA A 73 -8.56 -17.17 1.84
N GLY A 74 -7.54 -17.35 2.70
CA GLY A 74 -6.69 -18.54 2.72
C GLY A 74 -5.48 -18.49 1.77
N LEU A 75 -5.12 -17.31 1.28
CA LEU A 75 -3.90 -17.15 0.47
C LEU A 75 -2.66 -17.20 1.38
N ASP A 76 -1.60 -17.84 0.89
CA ASP A 76 -0.29 -17.82 1.53
C ASP A 76 0.46 -16.54 1.13
N ILE A 77 0.80 -15.71 2.12
CA ILE A 77 1.30 -14.35 1.93
C ILE A 77 2.54 -14.10 2.78
N GLU A 78 3.57 -13.56 2.15
CA GLU A 78 4.75 -13.00 2.79
C GLU A 78 4.74 -11.46 2.64
N ILE A 79 5.10 -10.73 3.69
CA ILE A 79 5.26 -9.27 3.62
C ILE A 79 6.72 -8.98 3.22
N LEU A 80 6.92 -8.39 2.04
CA LEU A 80 8.25 -7.99 1.54
C LEU A 80 8.66 -6.62 2.09
N ILE A 81 7.74 -5.65 2.05
CA ILE A 81 7.94 -4.29 2.57
C ILE A 81 6.71 -3.89 3.37
N PRO A 82 6.80 -3.74 4.71
CA PRO A 82 5.64 -3.51 5.56
C PRO A 82 5.09 -2.07 5.52
N ASN A 83 5.87 -1.10 5.03
CA ASN A 83 5.43 0.28 4.89
C ASN A 83 6.14 0.93 3.71
N LEU A 84 5.46 1.00 2.57
CA LEU A 84 6.01 1.54 1.33
C LEU A 84 6.30 3.04 1.43
N THR A 85 5.43 3.82 2.09
CA THR A 85 5.64 5.25 2.28
C THR A 85 6.96 5.54 2.98
N ARG A 86 7.19 4.87 4.13
CA ARG A 86 8.42 5.02 4.89
C ARG A 86 9.62 4.51 4.11
N TYR A 87 9.50 3.35 3.46
CA TYR A 87 10.56 2.78 2.66
C TYR A 87 11.05 3.74 1.58
N TYR A 88 10.14 4.36 0.82
CA TYR A 88 10.52 5.33 -0.21
C TYR A 88 11.01 6.66 0.35
N GLN A 89 10.47 7.11 1.49
CA GLN A 89 10.99 8.29 2.19
C GLN A 89 12.44 8.11 2.63
N ASP A 90 12.77 6.95 3.20
CA ASP A 90 14.13 6.63 3.65
C ASP A 90 15.11 6.51 2.47
N MET A 91 14.62 6.12 1.29
CA MET A 91 15.39 6.10 0.04
C MET A 91 15.47 7.45 -0.67
N ASN A 92 14.66 8.42 -0.26
CA ASN A 92 14.62 9.73 -0.89
C ASN A 92 15.90 10.49 -0.55
N ARG A 93 16.85 10.49 -1.48
CA ARG A 93 18.05 11.34 -1.39
C ARG A 93 17.72 12.68 -2.04
N PRO A 94 18.10 13.81 -1.41
CA PRO A 94 17.97 15.11 -2.04
C PRO A 94 18.60 15.08 -3.43
N ALA A 95 17.87 15.53 -4.44
CA ALA A 95 18.43 15.68 -5.77
C ALA A 95 19.64 16.61 -5.67
N VAL A 96 20.76 16.19 -6.26
CA VAL A 96 21.85 17.14 -6.51
C VAL A 96 21.29 18.17 -7.48
N GLU A 97 21.33 19.45 -7.09
CA GLU A 97 20.95 20.55 -7.97
C GLU A 97 21.80 20.45 -9.24
N ARG A 98 21.17 20.03 -10.33
CA ARG A 98 21.79 19.94 -11.64
C ARG A 98 21.32 21.19 -12.38
N ASP A 99 22.26 22.09 -12.68
CA ASP A 99 21.95 23.22 -13.54
C ASP A 99 21.73 22.69 -14.96
N PHE A 100 20.47 22.65 -15.38
CA PHE A 100 20.10 22.31 -16.74
C PHE A 100 20.07 23.61 -17.54
N PRO A 101 21.09 23.91 -18.37
CA PRO A 101 20.98 25.04 -19.28
C PRO A 101 19.77 24.80 -20.18
N LEU A 102 18.87 25.79 -20.20
CA LEU A 102 17.61 25.75 -20.96
C LEU A 102 17.87 25.29 -22.40
N GLY A 103 17.60 24.02 -22.69
CA GLY A 103 17.88 23.43 -24.01
C GLY A 103 18.32 21.96 -24.04
N SER A 104 18.73 21.34 -22.92
CA SER A 104 19.03 19.91 -22.95
C SER A 104 17.76 19.05 -22.82
N MET A 105 17.16 18.65 -23.94
CA MET A 105 16.10 17.62 -23.99
C MET A 105 16.68 16.18 -24.00
N GLN A 106 17.75 15.92 -23.25
CA GLN A 106 18.25 14.56 -23.04
C GLN A 106 18.40 14.33 -21.54
N GLY A 107 17.49 13.50 -21.03
CA GLY A 107 17.55 12.95 -19.67
C GLY A 107 18.79 12.10 -19.48
#